data_AF-A0A419VU96-F1
#
_entry.id   AF-A0A419VU96-F1
#
_cell.length_a   1.000
_cell.length_b   1.000
_cell.length_c   1.000
_cell.angle_alpha   90.00
_cell.angle_beta   90.00
_cell.angle_gamma   90.00
#
_symmetry.space_group_name_H-M   'P 1'
#
loop_
_entity.id
_entity.type
_entity.pdbx_description
1 polymer ?
#
loop_
_entity_poly.entity_id
_entity_poly.type
_entity_poly.pdbx_seq_one_letter_code
_entity_poly.pdbx_strand_id
1 'polypeptide(L)'
;MNKSIHKLIELEELTPETFVLHFDRAGFQFTPGQYVVLRNPETGEGREYSIYSSDKEDRLSFLIREVEDGEFSRYLRHLKVGSNIQIEGPRGFFVLDDKVRDGHPTLFIATGTGISPFRSFVRSYPSLNYRLLHGVHFADEAYGREAFKPYRYCLCTSREESENYFGRVTFYLKENPVEKDTICYLCGNSDMIEEVTDLLEQFGVSAENIRSEVFF
;
A
#
# COMPACT_ATOMS: atom_id res chain seq x y z
N MET A 1 -12.60 20.44 3.77
CA MET A 1 -12.25 19.04 4.09
C MET A 1 -12.19 18.91 5.60
N ASN A 2 -12.65 17.79 6.15
CA ASN A 2 -12.70 17.61 7.59
C ASN A 2 -11.31 17.25 8.13
N LYS A 3 -10.91 17.95 9.19
CA LYS A 3 -9.74 17.64 10.00
C LYS A 3 -10.23 17.09 11.33
N SER A 4 -9.66 15.99 11.80
CA SER A 4 -9.97 15.38 13.08
C SER A 4 -8.70 15.03 13.84
N ILE A 5 -8.79 15.03 15.17
CA ILE A 5 -7.70 14.58 16.03
C ILE A 5 -7.90 13.11 16.34
N HIS A 6 -6.83 12.34 16.18
CA HIS A 6 -6.79 10.91 16.45
C HIS A 6 -5.66 10.59 17.42
N LYS A 7 -5.88 9.60 18.28
CA LYS A 7 -4.92 9.18 19.30
C LYS A 7 -4.18 7.93 18.86
N LEU A 8 -2.86 7.94 18.97
CA LEU A 8 -2.03 6.76 18.74
C LEU A 8 -2.32 5.72 19.83
N ILE A 9 -2.78 4.55 19.43
CA ILE A 9 -3.09 3.42 20.31
C ILE A 9 -1.89 2.46 20.38
N GLU A 10 -1.22 2.24 19.25
CA GLU A 10 -0.15 1.26 19.13
C GLU A 10 0.84 1.66 18.04
N LEU A 11 2.12 1.39 18.28
CA LEU A 11 3.19 1.45 17.30
C LEU A 11 3.79 0.05 17.19
N GLU A 12 3.68 -0.54 16.00
CA GLU A 12 4.23 -1.85 15.67
C GLU A 12 5.52 -1.67 14.87
N GLU A 13 6.65 -2.13 15.38
CA GLU A 13 7.92 -2.10 14.66
C GLU A 13 8.03 -3.33 13.74
N LEU A 14 8.27 -3.12 12.45
CA LEU A 14 8.45 -4.20 11.48
C LEU A 14 9.93 -4.43 11.16
N THR A 15 10.63 -3.35 10.82
CA THR A 15 12.08 -3.33 10.55
C THR A 15 12.68 -2.07 11.19
N PRO A 16 14.01 -1.88 11.20
CA PRO A 16 14.60 -0.66 11.76
C PRO A 16 14.02 0.63 11.16
N GLU A 17 13.66 0.60 9.87
CA GLU A 17 13.15 1.74 9.11
C GLU A 17 11.63 1.70 8.89
N THR A 18 10.94 0.59 9.14
CA THR A 18 9.51 0.46 8.79
C THR A 18 8.66 0.06 9.99
N PHE A 19 7.52 0.71 10.15
CA PHE A 19 6.62 0.55 11.28
C PHE A 19 5.17 0.82 10.87
N VAL A 20 4.23 0.34 11.70
CA VAL A 20 2.81 0.62 11.55
C VAL A 20 2.35 1.46 12.74
N LEU A 21 1.64 2.55 12.46
CA LEU A 21 0.95 3.34 13.48
C LEU A 21 -0.53 3.00 13.45
N HIS A 22 -1.09 2.66 14.61
CA HIS A 22 -2.52 2.41 14.80
C HIS A 22 -3.14 3.53 15.62
N PHE A 23 -4.07 4.26 15.01
CA PHE A 23 -4.84 5.32 15.64
C PHE A 23 -6.28 4.87 15.89
N ASP A 24 -6.94 5.50 16.86
CA ASP A 24 -8.39 5.32 17.04
C ASP A 24 -9.15 5.71 15.76
N ARG A 25 -10.21 4.97 15.43
CA ARG A 25 -10.98 5.26 14.21
C ARG A 25 -11.85 6.50 14.36
N ALA A 26 -12.33 6.81 15.57
CA ALA A 26 -13.15 7.98 15.88
C ALA A 26 -14.28 8.25 14.85
N GLY A 27 -14.90 7.18 14.32
CA GLY A 27 -15.97 7.27 13.32
C GLY A 27 -15.54 7.66 11.90
N PHE A 28 -14.23 7.83 11.65
CA PHE A 28 -13.68 8.21 10.34
C PHE A 28 -14.07 7.20 9.27
N GLN A 29 -14.74 7.67 8.21
CA GLN A 29 -15.16 6.86 7.07
C GLN A 29 -14.21 7.07 5.90
N PHE A 30 -13.91 6.01 5.16
CA PHE A 30 -13.09 6.05 3.95
C PHE A 30 -13.45 4.90 3.04
N THR A 31 -13.17 5.05 1.75
CA THR A 31 -13.19 3.94 0.79
C THR A 31 -11.82 3.28 0.78
N PRO A 32 -11.71 1.94 0.89
CA PRO A 32 -10.42 1.23 0.79
C PRO A 32 -9.61 1.70 -0.42
N GLY A 33 -8.30 1.86 -0.22
CA GLY A 33 -7.37 2.43 -1.21
C GLY A 33 -7.19 3.95 -1.15
N GLN A 34 -8.04 4.67 -0.42
CA GLN A 34 -7.84 6.10 -0.16
C GLN A 34 -6.67 6.38 0.79
N TYR A 35 -6.18 7.62 0.74
CA TYR A 35 -5.14 8.15 1.60
C TYR A 35 -5.64 9.33 2.45
N VAL A 36 -4.83 9.71 3.43
CA VAL A 36 -5.04 10.92 4.26
C VAL A 36 -3.75 11.73 4.33
N VAL A 37 -3.86 12.99 4.74
CA VAL A 37 -2.70 13.76 5.21
C VAL A 37 -2.61 13.59 6.72
N LEU A 38 -1.57 12.91 7.19
CA LEU A 38 -1.20 12.95 8.61
C LEU A 38 -0.48 14.26 8.87
N ARG A 39 -0.83 14.96 9.95
CA ARG A 39 -0.26 16.25 10.32
C ARG A 39 0.18 16.27 11.77
N ASN A 40 1.36 16.84 12.00
CA ASN A 40 1.79 17.25 13.32
C ASN A 40 0.86 18.40 13.79
N PRO A 41 0.13 18.24 14.90
CA PRO A 41 -0.84 19.25 15.36
C PRO A 41 -0.17 20.55 15.85
N GLU A 42 1.12 20.53 16.19
CA GLU A 42 1.87 21.69 16.68
C GLU A 42 2.48 22.50 15.55
N THR A 43 3.11 21.84 14.58
CA THR A 43 3.81 22.52 13.47
C THR A 43 2.94 22.69 12.23
N GLY A 44 1.87 21.91 12.09
CA GLY A 44 1.02 21.86 10.90
C GLY A 44 1.66 21.12 9.71
N GLU A 45 2.92 20.71 9.82
CA GLU A 45 3.59 19.88 8.82
C GLU A 45 2.81 18.57 8.62
N GLY A 46 2.67 18.12 7.37
CA GLY A 46 2.06 16.83 7.09
C GLY A 46 2.53 16.19 5.79
N ARG A 47 2.25 14.91 5.67
CA ARG A 47 2.50 14.09 4.46
C ARG A 47 1.33 13.14 4.21
N GLU A 48 1.23 12.71 2.97
CA GLU A 48 0.20 11.79 2.50
C GLU A 48 0.58 10.36 2.87
N TYR A 49 -0.37 9.59 3.40
CA TYR A 49 -0.23 8.17 3.70
C TYR A 49 -1.51 7.43 3.33
N SER A 50 -1.37 6.39 2.51
CA SER A 50 -2.47 5.50 2.16
C SER A 50 -2.95 4.74 3.40
N ILE A 51 -4.26 4.60 3.56
CA ILE A 51 -4.84 3.95 4.72
C ILE A 51 -4.56 2.44 4.60
N TYR A 52 -3.78 1.91 5.54
CA TYR A 52 -3.32 0.51 5.57
C TYR A 52 -4.36 -0.45 6.17
N SER A 53 -5.21 0.06 7.06
CA SER A 53 -6.33 -0.68 7.64
C SER A 53 -7.47 -0.90 6.64
N SER A 54 -8.33 -1.87 6.92
CA SER A 54 -9.62 -2.02 6.22
C SER A 54 -10.66 -1.03 6.71
N ASP A 55 -11.72 -0.82 5.94
CA ASP A 55 -12.89 -0.04 6.36
C ASP A 55 -13.72 -0.73 7.46
N LYS A 56 -13.50 -2.04 7.67
CA LYS A 56 -14.13 -2.90 8.70
C LYS A 56 -13.35 -2.97 10.01
N GLU A 57 -12.13 -2.45 10.05
CA GLU A 57 -11.31 -2.41 11.27
C GLU A 57 -11.73 -1.21 12.14
N ASP A 58 -11.63 -1.37 13.45
CA ASP A 58 -11.99 -0.36 14.47
C ASP A 58 -10.88 0.69 14.72
N ARG A 59 -9.80 0.60 13.95
CA ARG A 59 -8.62 1.46 14.01
C ARG A 59 -8.21 1.94 12.63
N LEU A 60 -7.59 3.11 12.57
CA LEU A 60 -6.90 3.61 11.38
C LEU A 60 -5.44 3.21 11.46
N SER A 61 -4.95 2.51 10.45
CA SER A 61 -3.55 2.05 10.42
C SER A 61 -2.81 2.68 9.25
N PHE A 62 -1.53 2.96 9.44
CA PHE A 62 -0.64 3.49 8.39
C PHE A 62 0.70 2.78 8.44
N LEU A 63 1.10 2.16 7.33
CA LEU A 63 2.42 1.56 7.15
C LEU A 63 3.39 2.65 6.66
N ILE A 64 4.47 2.85 7.40
CA ILE A 64 5.36 3.99 7.22
C ILE A 64 6.79 3.49 7.16
N ARG A 65 7.52 3.94 6.14
CA ARG A 65 8.98 3.87 6.09
C ARG A 65 9.55 5.21 6.54
N GLU A 66 10.44 5.18 7.52
CA GLU A 66 11.30 6.30 7.88
C GLU A 66 12.28 6.55 6.72
N VAL A 67 12.26 7.77 6.21
CA VAL A 67 13.13 8.20 5.11
C VAL A 67 14.31 8.94 5.73
N GLU A 68 15.52 8.63 5.27
CA GLU A 68 16.72 9.39 5.64
C GLU A 68 16.50 10.89 5.33
N ASP A 69 16.83 11.76 6.29
CA ASP A 69 16.56 13.20 6.25
C ASP A 69 15.07 13.63 6.16
N GLY A 70 14.13 12.69 6.25
CA GLY A 70 12.69 12.97 6.26
C GLY A 70 12.18 13.35 7.64
N GLU A 71 12.18 14.65 7.97
CA GLU A 71 11.74 15.19 9.28
C GLU A 71 10.38 14.64 9.74
N PHE A 72 9.39 14.62 8.85
CA PHE A 72 8.04 14.16 9.19
C PHE A 72 7.97 12.66 9.50
N SER A 73 8.65 11.82 8.70
CA SER A 73 8.67 10.37 8.93
C SER A 73 9.41 10.01 10.23
N ARG A 74 10.48 10.74 10.55
CA ARG A 74 11.18 10.65 11.84
C ARG A 74 10.31 11.09 13.00
N TYR A 75 9.55 12.18 12.85
CA TYR A 75 8.56 12.60 13.84
C TYR A 75 7.55 11.48 14.13
N LEU A 76 7.00 10.85 13.09
CA LEU A 76 6.06 9.74 13.23
C LEU A 76 6.67 8.52 13.93
N ARG A 77 7.93 8.18 13.62
CA ARG A 77 8.68 7.08 14.29
C ARG A 77 8.79 7.28 15.79
N HIS A 78 8.93 8.52 16.23
CA HIS A 78 9.19 8.86 17.64
C HIS A 78 7.91 9.17 18.44
N LEU A 79 6.73 9.12 17.82
CA LEU A 79 5.45 9.27 18.52
C LEU A 79 5.33 8.24 19.64
N LYS A 80 4.67 8.63 20.73
CA LYS A 80 4.41 7.76 21.87
C LYS A 80 2.93 7.38 21.89
N VAL A 81 2.62 6.17 22.32
CA VAL A 81 1.24 5.76 22.55
C VAL A 81 0.54 6.79 23.45
N GLY A 82 -0.65 7.21 23.06
CA GLY A 82 -1.39 8.31 23.68
C GLY A 82 -1.19 9.67 23.03
N SER A 83 -0.19 9.85 22.15
CA SER A 83 0.00 11.08 21.37
C SER A 83 -1.15 11.32 20.40
N ASN A 84 -1.45 12.60 20.17
CA ASN A 84 -2.43 13.02 19.19
C ASN A 84 -1.76 13.30 17.83
N ILE A 85 -2.43 12.93 16.75
CA ILE A 85 -2.13 13.36 15.38
C ILE A 85 -3.37 14.04 14.79
N GLN A 86 -3.17 14.98 13.87
CA GLN A 86 -4.26 15.49 13.05
C GLN A 86 -4.34 14.66 11.75
N ILE A 87 -5.53 14.19 11.42
CA ILE A 87 -5.82 13.50 10.15
C ILE A 87 -6.71 14.40 9.31
N GLU A 88 -6.30 14.63 8.05
CA GLU A 88 -7.07 15.38 7.06
C GLU A 88 -7.40 14.47 5.85
N GLY A 89 -8.69 14.28 5.57
CA GLY A 89 -9.13 13.40 4.48
C GLY A 89 -10.54 12.82 4.73
N PRO A 90 -10.86 11.67 4.11
CA PRO A 90 -10.02 10.91 3.17
C PRO A 90 -9.87 11.60 1.80
N ARG A 91 -8.89 11.17 1.01
CA ARG A 91 -8.57 11.66 -0.35
C ARG A 91 -8.17 10.50 -1.27
N GLY A 92 -8.07 10.77 -2.57
CA GLY A 92 -7.61 9.82 -3.56
C GLY A 92 -8.73 9.08 -4.28
N PHE A 93 -8.41 8.65 -5.50
CA PHE A 93 -9.29 7.90 -6.41
C PHE A 93 -8.76 6.49 -6.69
N PHE A 94 -7.70 6.06 -5.99
CA PHE A 94 -7.12 4.73 -6.09
C PHE A 94 -8.02 3.70 -5.37
N VAL A 95 -9.23 3.50 -5.90
CA VAL A 95 -10.27 2.62 -5.33
C VAL A 95 -10.57 1.47 -6.27
N LEU A 96 -11.18 0.41 -5.75
CA LEU A 96 -11.55 -0.76 -6.55
C LEU A 96 -12.61 -0.41 -7.59
N ASP A 97 -12.38 -0.88 -8.82
CA ASP A 97 -13.34 -0.88 -9.90
C ASP A 97 -14.48 -1.87 -9.61
N ASP A 98 -15.68 -1.58 -10.10
CA ASP A 98 -16.85 -2.43 -9.90
C ASP A 98 -16.62 -3.84 -10.45
N LYS A 99 -15.95 -3.98 -11.60
CA LYS A 99 -15.60 -5.28 -12.18
C LYS A 99 -14.74 -6.11 -11.23
N VAL A 100 -13.81 -5.47 -10.51
CA VAL A 100 -12.96 -6.15 -9.53
C VAL A 100 -13.79 -6.66 -8.35
N ARG A 101 -14.74 -5.86 -7.88
CA ARG A 101 -15.69 -6.27 -6.83
C ARG A 101 -16.59 -7.43 -7.28
N ASP A 102 -16.89 -7.51 -8.57
CA ASP A 102 -17.65 -8.59 -9.21
C ASP A 102 -16.80 -9.84 -9.54
N GLY A 103 -15.52 -9.87 -9.14
CA GLY A 103 -14.66 -11.05 -9.22
C GLY A 103 -13.80 -11.16 -10.48
N HIS A 104 -13.68 -10.08 -11.25
CA HIS A 104 -12.81 -10.05 -12.43
C HIS A 104 -11.33 -10.28 -12.04
N PRO A 105 -10.54 -11.01 -12.87
CA PRO A 105 -9.13 -11.23 -12.59
C PRO A 105 -8.38 -9.91 -12.38
N THR A 106 -7.70 -9.81 -11.25
CA THR A 106 -7.02 -8.59 -10.82
C THR A 106 -5.56 -8.87 -10.49
N LEU A 107 -4.67 -7.98 -10.92
CA LEU A 107 -3.25 -8.00 -10.56
C LEU A 107 -2.90 -6.78 -9.74
N PHE A 108 -2.42 -7.00 -8.52
CA PHE A 108 -1.84 -5.98 -7.66
C PHE A 108 -0.32 -6.03 -7.76
N ILE A 109 0.32 -4.87 -7.89
CA ILE A 109 1.76 -4.74 -8.07
C ILE A 109 2.25 -3.66 -7.11
N ALA A 110 3.00 -4.06 -6.09
CA ALA A 110 3.52 -3.19 -5.05
C ALA A 110 5.04 -3.13 -5.08
N THR A 111 5.62 -2.00 -4.69
CA THR A 111 6.99 -1.97 -4.14
C THR A 111 7.01 -1.33 -2.76
N GLY A 112 7.75 -1.95 -1.83
CA GLY A 112 7.89 -1.49 -0.45
C GLY A 112 6.55 -1.17 0.23
N THR A 113 6.41 0.02 0.79
CA THR A 113 5.18 0.44 1.48
C THR A 113 3.97 0.65 0.54
N GLY A 114 4.16 0.58 -0.78
CA GLY A 114 3.09 0.57 -1.78
C GLY A 114 2.12 -0.62 -1.65
N ILE A 115 2.43 -1.61 -0.81
CA ILE A 115 1.48 -2.68 -0.45
C ILE A 115 0.26 -2.18 0.36
N SER A 116 0.34 -0.97 0.92
CA SER A 116 -0.66 -0.43 1.84
C SER A 116 -2.10 -0.41 1.33
N PRO A 117 -2.40 0.18 0.16
CA PRO A 117 -3.77 0.15 -0.37
C PRO A 117 -4.26 -1.27 -0.67
N PHE A 118 -3.37 -2.19 -1.06
CA PHE A 118 -3.76 -3.58 -1.33
C PHE A 118 -4.13 -4.35 -0.09
N ARG A 119 -3.44 -4.11 1.04
CA ARG A 119 -3.88 -4.66 2.32
C ARG A 119 -5.27 -4.14 2.69
N SER A 120 -5.51 -2.84 2.52
CA SER A 120 -6.83 -2.24 2.73
C SER A 120 -7.89 -2.92 1.86
N PHE A 121 -7.63 -3.13 0.57
CA PHE A 121 -8.54 -3.84 -0.33
C PHE A 121 -8.85 -5.26 0.13
N VAL A 122 -7.85 -6.12 0.34
CA VAL A 122 -8.10 -7.55 0.60
C VAL A 122 -8.74 -7.81 1.95
N ARG A 123 -8.45 -6.95 2.95
CA ARG A 123 -9.07 -7.02 4.27
C ARG A 123 -10.52 -6.52 4.25
N SER A 124 -10.81 -5.54 3.39
CA SER A 124 -12.17 -5.03 3.18
C SER A 124 -13.01 -5.98 2.31
N TYR A 125 -12.39 -6.66 1.33
CA TYR A 125 -13.05 -7.52 0.35
C TYR A 125 -12.34 -8.90 0.27
N PRO A 126 -12.60 -9.83 1.20
CA PRO A 126 -11.86 -11.10 1.29
C PRO A 126 -12.12 -12.09 0.14
N SER A 127 -13.13 -11.83 -0.69
CA SER A 127 -13.52 -12.64 -1.85
C SER A 127 -12.87 -12.21 -3.17
N LEU A 128 -12.03 -11.17 -3.18
CA LEU A 128 -11.40 -10.67 -4.40
C LEU A 128 -10.62 -11.77 -5.14
N ASN A 129 -10.74 -11.75 -6.47
CA ASN A 129 -9.97 -12.61 -7.35
C ASN A 129 -8.67 -11.92 -7.79
N TYR A 130 -7.67 -11.91 -6.90
CA TYR A 130 -6.41 -11.22 -7.13
C TYR A 130 -5.19 -12.16 -7.22
N ARG A 131 -4.13 -11.66 -7.85
CA ARG A 131 -2.73 -12.02 -7.61
C ARG A 131 -1.98 -10.76 -7.18
N LEU A 132 -1.04 -10.87 -6.25
CA LEU A 132 -0.21 -9.75 -5.77
C LEU A 132 1.27 -10.06 -6.01
N LEU A 133 1.96 -9.15 -6.69
CA LEU A 133 3.42 -9.09 -6.76
C LEU A 133 3.91 -8.01 -5.80
N HIS A 134 4.80 -8.34 -4.87
CA HIS A 134 5.37 -7.39 -3.93
C HIS A 134 6.89 -7.36 -4.07
N GLY A 135 7.40 -6.25 -4.63
CA GLY A 135 8.83 -6.01 -4.83
C GLY A 135 9.48 -5.33 -3.64
N VAL A 136 10.50 -5.96 -3.08
CA VAL A 136 11.28 -5.43 -1.94
C VAL A 136 12.77 -5.73 -2.13
N HIS A 137 13.62 -5.22 -1.23
CA HIS A 137 15.03 -5.57 -1.23
C HIS A 137 15.27 -6.91 -0.54
N PHE A 138 14.72 -7.09 0.66
CA PHE A 138 14.98 -8.23 1.55
C PHE A 138 13.69 -8.91 2.00
N ALA A 139 13.77 -10.18 2.41
CA ALA A 139 12.57 -10.96 2.72
C ALA A 139 11.81 -10.48 3.98
N ASP A 140 12.51 -9.85 4.92
CA ASP A 140 11.94 -9.24 6.13
C ASP A 140 11.09 -7.98 5.84
N GLU A 141 11.23 -7.40 4.64
CA GLU A 141 10.41 -6.30 4.15
C GLU A 141 9.06 -6.76 3.57
N ALA A 142 8.69 -8.04 3.71
CA ALA A 142 7.38 -8.58 3.29
C ALA A 142 6.21 -8.09 4.17
N TYR A 143 6.06 -6.77 4.28
CA TYR A 143 5.14 -6.07 5.17
C TYR A 143 3.69 -6.53 4.98
N GLY A 144 3.02 -6.93 6.06
CA GLY A 144 1.61 -7.31 6.01
C GLY A 144 1.30 -8.56 5.19
N ARG A 145 2.29 -9.41 4.88
CA ARG A 145 2.11 -10.62 4.06
C ARG A 145 1.00 -11.53 4.58
N GLU A 146 0.78 -11.55 5.89
CA GLU A 146 -0.24 -12.34 6.57
C GLU A 146 -1.68 -11.94 6.23
N ALA A 147 -1.88 -10.75 5.68
CA ALA A 147 -3.19 -10.31 5.20
C ALA A 147 -3.59 -11.00 3.87
N PHE A 148 -2.65 -11.62 3.17
CA PHE A 148 -2.86 -12.20 1.84
C PHE A 148 -2.85 -13.73 1.89
N LYS A 149 -3.63 -14.35 1.00
CA LYS A 149 -3.58 -15.81 0.82
C LYS A 149 -2.22 -16.19 0.20
N PRO A 150 -1.45 -17.13 0.78
CA PRO A 150 -0.09 -17.45 0.30
C PRO A 150 -0.02 -17.78 -1.20
N TYR A 151 -0.99 -18.53 -1.72
CA TYR A 151 -1.04 -18.91 -3.14
C TYR A 151 -1.44 -17.76 -4.09
N ARG A 152 -1.77 -16.58 -3.57
CA ARG A 152 -2.08 -15.36 -4.34
C ARG A 152 -0.99 -14.28 -4.18
N TYR A 153 0.03 -14.52 -3.36
CA TYR A 153 1.08 -13.56 -3.03
C TYR A 153 2.42 -14.06 -3.57
N CYS A 154 3.12 -13.21 -4.31
CA CYS A 154 4.45 -13.48 -4.83
C CYS A 154 5.42 -12.39 -4.36
N LEU A 155 6.35 -12.76 -3.49
CA LEU A 155 7.43 -11.90 -3.03
C LEU A 155 8.56 -11.86 -4.05
N CYS A 156 8.90 -10.67 -4.53
CA CYS A 156 10.03 -10.44 -5.43
C CYS A 156 11.14 -9.71 -4.64
N THR A 157 12.22 -10.41 -4.30
CA THR A 157 13.36 -9.83 -3.56
C THR A 157 14.48 -9.47 -4.51
N SER A 158 15.03 -8.26 -4.42
CA SER A 158 16.05 -7.74 -5.35
C SER A 158 17.48 -7.85 -4.85
N ARG A 159 17.69 -8.06 -3.55
CA ARG A 159 19.03 -8.11 -2.92
C ARG A 159 19.32 -9.42 -2.16
N GLU A 160 18.35 -10.32 -2.12
CA GLU A 160 18.41 -11.61 -1.42
C GLU A 160 17.57 -12.63 -2.19
N GLU A 161 18.03 -13.88 -2.29
CA GLU A 161 17.19 -14.96 -2.80
C GLU A 161 16.21 -15.43 -1.71
N SER A 162 14.92 -15.52 -2.04
CA SER A 162 13.86 -15.82 -1.08
C SER A 162 12.84 -16.82 -1.66
N GLU A 163 11.67 -16.95 -1.01
CA GLU A 163 10.71 -18.02 -1.27
C GLU A 163 10.10 -18.05 -2.69
N ASN A 164 9.87 -16.90 -3.34
CA ASN A 164 9.08 -16.86 -4.59
C ASN A 164 9.89 -16.47 -5.83
N TYR A 165 10.43 -15.24 -5.88
CA TYR A 165 11.17 -14.79 -7.05
C TYR A 165 12.36 -13.92 -6.67
N PHE A 166 13.54 -14.25 -7.19
CA PHE A 166 14.73 -13.44 -7.04
C PHE A 166 14.87 -12.47 -8.22
N GLY A 167 14.53 -11.21 -7.97
CA GLY A 167 14.55 -10.14 -8.97
C GLY A 167 13.47 -9.10 -8.72
N ARG A 168 13.44 -8.06 -9.58
CA ARG A 168 12.40 -7.03 -9.55
C ARG A 168 11.08 -7.60 -10.08
N VAL A 169 9.95 -6.99 -9.69
CA VAL A 169 8.61 -7.34 -10.24
C VAL A 169 8.56 -7.23 -11.77
N THR A 170 9.33 -6.32 -12.37
CA THR A 170 9.41 -6.15 -13.83
C THR A 170 10.10 -7.32 -14.52
N PHE A 171 11.06 -7.99 -13.86
CA PHE A 171 11.69 -9.20 -14.41
C PHE A 171 10.72 -10.38 -14.35
N TYR A 172 10.02 -10.53 -13.22
CA TYR A 172 8.96 -11.53 -13.09
C TYR A 172 7.91 -11.40 -14.20
N LEU A 173 7.46 -10.18 -14.49
CA LEU A 173 6.45 -9.92 -15.54
C LEU A 173 6.94 -10.22 -16.96
N LYS A 174 8.23 -10.01 -17.25
CA LYS A 174 8.80 -10.39 -18.56
C LYS A 174 8.76 -11.90 -18.80
N GLU A 175 8.88 -12.69 -17.73
CA GLU A 175 8.79 -14.16 -17.78
C GLU A 175 7.34 -14.67 -17.68
N ASN A 176 6.43 -13.85 -17.14
CA ASN A 176 5.05 -14.22 -16.84
C ASN A 176 4.09 -13.14 -17.39
N PRO A 177 3.80 -13.14 -18.71
CA PRO A 177 2.90 -12.18 -19.34
C PRO A 177 1.52 -12.15 -18.69
N VAL A 178 0.86 -10.99 -18.77
CA VAL A 178 -0.46 -10.74 -18.18
C VAL A 178 -1.52 -10.80 -19.26
N GLU A 179 -2.65 -11.46 -18.98
CA GLU A 179 -3.80 -11.48 -19.88
C GLU A 179 -4.39 -10.07 -20.06
N LYS A 180 -4.69 -9.67 -21.30
CA LYS A 180 -5.15 -8.32 -21.67
C LYS A 180 -6.40 -7.82 -20.91
N ASP A 181 -7.25 -8.74 -20.47
CA ASP A 181 -8.51 -8.43 -19.76
C ASP A 181 -8.30 -8.29 -18.24
N THR A 182 -7.06 -8.42 -17.75
CA THR A 182 -6.73 -8.25 -16.33
C THR A 182 -6.81 -6.79 -15.93
N ILE A 183 -7.42 -6.51 -14.77
CA ILE A 183 -7.37 -5.17 -14.17
C ILE A 183 -6.14 -5.08 -13.27
N CYS A 184 -5.29 -4.10 -13.53
CA CYS A 184 -4.00 -3.92 -12.88
C CYS A 184 -4.01 -2.70 -11.96
N TYR A 185 -3.56 -2.88 -10.72
CA TYR A 185 -3.29 -1.80 -9.79
C TYR A 185 -1.82 -1.78 -9.42
N LEU A 186 -1.19 -0.61 -9.52
CA LEU A 186 0.22 -0.39 -9.27
C LEU A 186 0.39 0.62 -8.14
N CYS A 187 1.25 0.33 -7.17
CA CYS A 187 1.54 1.28 -6.10
C CYS A 187 2.97 1.15 -5.60
N GLY A 188 3.68 2.27 -5.45
CA GLY A 188 5.06 2.29 -4.98
C GLY A 188 5.95 3.20 -5.83
N ASN A 189 7.21 2.82 -5.97
CA ASN A 189 8.24 3.59 -6.66
C ASN A 189 7.87 3.95 -8.12
N SER A 190 8.17 5.18 -8.52
CA SER A 190 7.88 5.76 -9.83
C SER A 190 8.47 4.97 -11.00
N ASP A 191 9.77 4.61 -10.94
CA ASP A 191 10.43 3.83 -12.00
C ASP A 191 9.76 2.46 -12.19
N MET A 192 9.33 1.82 -11.09
CA MET A 192 8.57 0.57 -11.18
C MET A 192 7.23 0.77 -11.88
N ILE A 193 6.50 1.84 -11.56
CA ILE A 193 5.21 2.13 -12.16
C ILE A 193 5.35 2.38 -13.67
N GLU A 194 6.35 3.16 -14.08
CA GLU A 194 6.64 3.42 -15.50
C GLU A 194 6.99 2.12 -16.24
N GLU A 195 7.99 1.37 -15.76
CA GLU A 195 8.43 0.12 -16.39
C GLU A 195 7.30 -0.92 -16.49
N VAL A 196 6.47 -1.05 -15.44
CA VAL A 196 5.36 -2.02 -15.44
C VAL A 196 4.24 -1.57 -16.36
N THR A 197 3.92 -0.28 -16.41
CA THR A 197 2.88 0.25 -17.32
C THR A 197 3.23 -0.06 -18.77
N ASP A 198 4.48 0.21 -19.17
CA ASP A 198 4.98 -0.13 -20.52
C ASP A 198 4.87 -1.62 -20.83
N LEU A 199 5.20 -2.49 -19.87
CA LEU A 199 5.08 -3.94 -20.04
C LEU A 199 3.62 -4.38 -20.20
N LEU A 200 2.71 -3.83 -19.39
CA LEU A 200 1.28 -4.16 -19.45
C LEU A 200 0.67 -3.72 -20.79
N GLU A 201 1.03 -2.54 -21.30
CA GLU A 201 0.61 -2.07 -22.62
C GLU A 201 1.15 -2.97 -23.75
N GLN A 202 2.41 -3.43 -23.65
CA GLN A 202 2.98 -4.40 -24.60
C GLN A 202 2.26 -5.76 -24.56
N PHE A 203 1.72 -6.15 -23.41
CA PHE A 203 0.87 -7.35 -23.27
C PHE A 203 -0.57 -7.12 -23.76
N GLY A 204 -0.92 -5.89 -24.16
CA GLY A 204 -2.23 -5.52 -24.70
C GLY A 204 -3.27 -5.15 -23.63
N VAL A 205 -2.85 -4.90 -22.38
CA VAL A 205 -3.73 -4.39 -21.34
C VAL A 205 -4.10 -2.94 -21.67
N SER A 206 -5.40 -2.65 -21.75
CA SER A 206 -5.90 -1.29 -22.01
C SER A 206 -5.53 -0.33 -20.87
N ALA A 207 -5.21 0.92 -21.18
CA ALA A 207 -4.92 1.95 -20.18
C ALA A 207 -6.06 2.14 -19.15
N GLU A 208 -7.32 1.87 -19.53
CA GLU A 208 -8.47 1.93 -18.61
C GLU A 208 -8.46 0.82 -17.54
N ASN A 209 -7.72 -0.27 -17.80
CA ASN A 209 -7.52 -1.37 -16.87
C ASN A 209 -6.30 -1.16 -15.98
N ILE A 210 -5.52 -0.09 -16.20
CA ILE A 210 -4.32 0.22 -15.42
C ILE A 210 -4.62 1.40 -14.49
N ARG A 211 -4.44 1.20 -13.19
CA ARG A 211 -4.58 2.25 -12.15
C ARG A 211 -3.29 2.30 -11.35
N SER A 212 -2.76 3.49 -11.11
CA SER A 212 -1.49 3.66 -10.39
C SER A 212 -1.56 4.74 -9.31
N GLU A 213 -0.83 4.54 -8.21
CA GLU A 213 -0.56 5.55 -7.19
C GLU A 213 0.96 5.57 -6.90
N VAL A 214 1.62 6.68 -7.22
CA VAL A 214 3.08 6.82 -7.10
C VAL A 214 3.45 7.23 -5.68
N PHE A 215 4.38 6.50 -5.07
CA PHE A 215 5.01 6.84 -3.81
C PHE A 215 6.48 7.20 -4.10
N PHE A 216 6.85 8.44 -3.81
CA PHE A 216 8.21 9.00 -3.91
C PHE A 216 8.82 8.97 -5.33
#